data_AF-A0A1M6I451-F1
#
_entry.id   AF-A0A1M6I451-F1
#
_cell.length_a   1.000
_cell.length_b   1.000
_cell.length_c   1.000
_cell.angle_alpha   90.00
_cell.angle_beta   90.00
_cell.angle_gamma   90.00
#
_symmetry.space_group_name_H-M   'P 1'
#
loop_
_entity.id
_entity.type
_entity.pdbx_description
1 polymer ?
#
loop_
_entity_poly.entity_id
_entity_poly.type
_entity_poly.pdbx_seq_one_letter_code
_entity_poly.pdbx_strand_id
1 'polypeptide(L)'
;MKNIIKLMKYGLRENLIFYILEFLIFTFVLTTIRGGGKLIFNNITVLVTTPLLAIILGINTILCIKGFYSNISKARGRLLFTTNIKGVEFLTSKYLEFLIINLPFYIVAAIKIALINSLNSVSVLNIYMLIEFLFFYMIVTLIIIIVDCYTSSSEGTIFFTFIALIVLKIVTDIITLILPKWYLSADKIRFGICDFILSIIVIVVLYVFSVNKLEKKLDI
;
A
#
# COMPACT_ATOMS: atom_id res chain seq x y z
N MET A 1 -15.50 -11.61 9.86
CA MET A 1 -15.31 -10.21 10.35
C MET A 1 -14.68 -10.11 11.74
N LYS A 2 -15.18 -10.78 12.80
CA LYS A 2 -14.57 -10.70 14.14
C LYS A 2 -13.06 -11.06 14.16
N ASN A 3 -12.66 -12.06 13.37
CA ASN A 3 -11.26 -12.45 13.21
C ASN A 3 -10.41 -11.37 12.54
N ILE A 4 -10.90 -10.78 11.45
CA ILE A 4 -10.25 -9.69 10.72
C ILE A 4 -9.92 -8.52 11.67
N ILE A 5 -10.89 -8.10 12.49
CA ILE A 5 -10.70 -7.01 13.46
C ILE A 5 -9.66 -7.37 14.52
N LYS A 6 -9.67 -8.61 15.02
CA LYS A 6 -8.69 -9.07 16.03
C LYS A 6 -7.26 -9.09 15.45
N LEU A 7 -7.09 -9.59 14.24
CA LEU A 7 -5.80 -9.64 13.55
C LEU A 7 -5.23 -8.25 13.31
N MET A 8 -6.08 -7.34 12.87
CA MET A 8 -5.71 -5.94 12.65
C MET A 8 -5.34 -5.24 13.96
N LYS A 9 -6.12 -5.42 15.04
CA LYS A 9 -5.80 -4.86 16.37
C LYS A 9 -4.45 -5.36 16.88
N TYR A 10 -4.10 -6.62 16.62
CA TYR A 10 -2.81 -7.17 17.02
C TYR A 10 -1.66 -6.48 16.30
N GLY A 11 -1.75 -6.33 14.97
CA GLY A 11 -0.72 -5.64 14.17
C GLY A 11 -0.56 -4.16 14.54
N LEU A 12 -1.67 -3.44 14.71
CA LEU A 12 -1.65 -2.03 15.09
C LEU A 12 -1.01 -1.78 16.46
N ARG A 13 -1.16 -2.71 17.41
CA ARG A 13 -0.65 -2.53 18.78
C ARG A 13 0.87 -2.52 18.84
N GLU A 14 1.55 -3.27 17.96
CA GLU A 14 3.01 -3.37 17.94
C GLU A 14 3.67 -2.03 17.59
N ASN A 15 3.06 -1.27 16.67
CA ASN A 15 3.62 -0.01 16.13
C ASN A 15 2.81 1.24 16.54
N LEU A 16 1.88 1.13 17.49
CA LEU A 16 0.95 2.20 17.85
C LEU A 16 1.66 3.51 18.24
N ILE A 17 2.71 3.41 19.05
CA ILE A 17 3.49 4.58 19.49
C ILE A 17 4.18 5.25 18.30
N PHE A 18 4.73 4.45 17.38
CA PHE A 18 5.37 4.96 16.18
C PHE A 18 4.38 5.72 15.30
N TYR A 19 3.19 5.16 15.04
CA TYR A 19 2.16 5.84 14.24
C TYR A 19 1.64 7.12 14.89
N ILE A 20 1.52 7.16 16.22
CA ILE A 20 1.13 8.38 16.94
C ILE A 20 2.21 9.45 16.80
N LEU A 21 3.49 9.11 16.99
CA LEU A 21 4.60 10.05 16.82
C LEU A 21 4.68 10.56 15.38
N GLU A 22 4.55 9.69 14.39
CA GLU A 22 4.53 10.06 12.98
C GLU A 22 3.38 11.03 12.67
N PHE A 23 2.18 10.77 13.19
CA PHE A 23 1.02 11.65 13.05
C PHE A 23 1.24 13.02 13.71
N LEU A 24 1.86 13.07 14.90
CA LEU A 24 2.20 14.32 15.57
C LEU A 24 3.24 15.13 14.80
N ILE A 25 4.30 14.48 14.29
CA ILE A 25 5.32 15.12 13.45
C ILE A 25 4.68 15.67 12.17
N PHE A 26 3.85 14.88 11.50
CA PHE A 26 3.17 15.30 10.29
C PHE A 26 2.29 16.53 10.52
N THR A 27 1.44 16.49 11.55
CA THR A 27 0.58 17.63 11.89
C THR A 27 1.38 18.87 12.31
N PHE A 28 2.48 18.70 13.06
CA PHE A 28 3.38 19.80 13.42
C PHE A 28 4.02 20.46 12.18
N VAL A 29 4.56 19.66 11.25
CA VAL A 29 5.13 20.18 10.00
C VAL A 29 4.06 20.93 9.19
N LEU A 30 2.84 20.40 9.11
CA LEU A 30 1.74 21.06 8.39
C LEU A 30 1.27 22.38 9.04
N THR A 31 1.42 22.54 10.36
CA THR A 31 1.05 23.78 11.05
C THR A 31 2.13 24.86 10.97
N THR A 32 3.42 24.49 10.98
CA THR A 32 4.56 25.41 10.91
C THR A 32 4.72 26.10 9.55
N ILE A 33 4.25 25.50 8.45
CA ILE A 33 4.29 26.09 7.09
C ILE A 33 3.37 27.34 6.94
N ARG A 34 2.77 27.85 8.02
CA ARG A 34 1.79 28.97 7.99
C ARG A 34 2.40 30.38 8.01
N GLY A 35 3.72 30.54 8.05
CA GLY A 35 4.38 31.84 8.23
C GLY A 35 4.69 32.61 6.94
N GLY A 36 3.70 33.28 6.33
CA GLY A 36 3.93 34.39 5.39
C GLY A 36 3.04 34.40 4.13
N GLY A 37 2.44 35.54 3.80
CA GLY A 37 1.94 35.93 2.45
C GLY A 37 1.01 34.98 1.65
N LYS A 38 -0.28 35.35 1.57
CA LYS A 38 -1.41 34.66 0.90
C LYS A 38 -1.25 34.20 -0.57
N LEU A 39 -0.24 34.63 -1.32
CA LEU A 39 -0.15 34.37 -2.78
C LEU A 39 1.08 33.56 -3.22
N ILE A 40 2.22 33.68 -2.52
CA ILE A 40 3.44 32.93 -2.86
C ILE A 40 3.44 31.56 -2.18
N PHE A 41 2.81 31.44 -1.00
CA PHE A 41 2.82 30.21 -0.20
C PHE A 41 1.71 29.19 -0.54
N ASN A 42 0.71 29.55 -1.35
CA ASN A 42 -0.30 28.59 -1.80
C ASN A 42 0.29 27.50 -2.71
N ASN A 43 1.33 27.81 -3.48
CA ASN A 43 2.04 26.80 -4.27
C ASN A 43 3.06 26.03 -3.41
N ILE A 44 3.71 26.69 -2.45
CA ILE A 44 4.70 26.07 -1.55
C ILE A 44 4.04 25.03 -0.64
N THR A 45 2.83 25.31 -0.13
CA THR A 45 2.07 24.35 0.70
C THR A 45 1.73 23.07 -0.07
N VAL A 46 1.36 23.16 -1.34
CA VAL A 46 1.16 21.99 -2.23
C VAL A 46 2.48 21.25 -2.50
N LEU A 47 3.55 21.99 -2.81
CA LEU A 47 4.90 21.44 -3.04
C LEU A 47 5.51 20.73 -1.82
N VAL A 48 5.04 21.02 -0.61
CA VAL A 48 5.54 20.38 0.62
C VAL A 48 4.60 19.28 1.11
N THR A 49 3.29 19.49 1.05
CA THR A 49 2.29 18.52 1.56
C THR A 49 2.31 17.18 0.81
N THR A 50 2.34 17.22 -0.52
CA THR A 50 2.30 16.01 -1.35
C THR A 50 3.57 15.15 -1.20
N PRO A 51 4.80 15.69 -1.29
CA PRO A 51 6.01 14.88 -1.04
C PRO A 51 6.12 14.37 0.39
N LEU A 52 5.71 15.16 1.39
CA LEU A 52 5.69 14.73 2.78
C LEU A 52 4.75 13.54 2.99
N LEU A 53 3.55 13.58 2.39
CA LEU A 53 2.60 12.48 2.40
C LEU A 53 3.19 11.23 1.69
N ALA A 54 3.87 11.42 0.55
CA ALA A 54 4.51 10.32 -0.18
C ALA A 54 5.62 9.63 0.64
N ILE A 55 6.43 10.39 1.39
CA ILE A 55 7.46 9.85 2.29
C ILE A 55 6.82 9.00 3.39
N ILE A 56 5.78 9.51 4.05
CA ILE A 56 5.04 8.80 5.10
C ILE A 56 4.41 7.52 4.56
N LEU A 57 3.71 7.61 3.41
CA LEU A 57 3.13 6.44 2.75
C LEU A 57 4.22 5.40 2.41
N GLY A 58 5.38 5.85 1.94
CA GLY A 58 6.53 4.98 1.66
C GLY A 58 7.05 4.26 2.90
N ILE A 59 7.30 5.00 3.99
CA ILE A 59 7.77 4.44 5.27
C ILE A 59 6.75 3.42 5.81
N ASN A 60 5.47 3.79 5.84
CA ASN A 60 4.40 2.91 6.32
C ASN A 60 4.24 1.66 5.46
N THR A 61 4.41 1.78 4.13
CA THR A 61 4.41 0.63 3.22
C THR A 61 5.54 -0.34 3.56
N ILE A 62 6.77 0.16 3.77
CA ILE A 62 7.90 -0.68 4.16
C ILE A 62 7.65 -1.38 5.50
N LEU A 63 7.12 -0.66 6.50
CA LEU A 63 6.80 -1.22 7.81
C LEU A 63 5.71 -2.29 7.73
N CYS A 64 4.65 -2.05 6.94
CA CYS A 64 3.60 -3.03 6.71
C CYS A 64 4.13 -4.28 6.00
N ILE A 65 5.02 -4.15 5.00
CA ILE A 65 5.67 -5.29 4.33
C ILE A 65 6.51 -6.10 5.34
N LYS A 66 7.31 -5.41 6.17
CA LYS A 66 8.13 -6.06 7.20
C LYS A 66 7.26 -6.81 8.22
N GLY A 67 6.18 -6.17 8.69
CA GLY A 67 5.23 -6.78 9.61
C GLY A 67 4.51 -7.97 8.98
N PHE A 68 4.09 -7.85 7.72
CA PHE A 68 3.49 -8.94 6.95
C PHE A 68 4.41 -10.15 6.85
N TYR A 69 5.67 -9.93 6.46
CA TYR A 69 6.67 -10.98 6.35
C TYR A 69 6.92 -11.68 7.70
N SER A 70 7.05 -10.90 8.78
CA SER A 70 7.21 -11.44 10.13
C SER A 70 6.05 -12.36 10.55
N ASN A 71 4.81 -11.99 10.17
CA ASN A 71 3.62 -12.77 10.48
C ASN A 71 3.54 -14.11 9.74
N ILE A 72 4.10 -14.21 8.52
CA ILE A 72 4.07 -15.44 7.68
C ILE A 72 5.31 -16.34 7.89
N SER A 73 6.43 -15.77 8.30
CA SER A 73 7.69 -16.51 8.49
C SER A 73 7.56 -17.58 9.58
N LYS A 74 7.93 -18.83 9.28
CA LYS A 74 7.90 -19.96 10.24
C LYS A 74 8.73 -19.72 11.51
N ALA A 75 9.79 -18.92 11.42
CA ALA A 75 10.70 -18.64 12.53
C ALA A 75 10.17 -17.59 13.53
N ARG A 76 9.12 -16.81 13.16
CA ARG A 76 8.60 -15.69 13.97
C ARG A 76 7.06 -15.68 14.10
N GLY A 77 6.34 -16.32 13.17
CA GLY A 77 4.90 -16.30 13.07
C GLY A 77 4.22 -17.37 13.90
N ARG A 78 3.96 -17.09 15.18
CA ARG A 78 3.20 -17.96 16.09
C ARG A 78 1.68 -17.88 15.89
N LEU A 79 1.15 -16.98 15.04
CA LEU A 79 -0.30 -16.68 14.96
C LEU A 79 -1.05 -17.40 13.83
N LEU A 80 -0.43 -17.52 12.64
CA LEU A 80 -1.04 -18.26 11.52
C LEU A 80 -1.14 -19.76 11.85
N PHE A 81 -0.17 -20.32 12.56
CA PHE A 81 -0.13 -21.76 12.90
C PHE A 81 -0.88 -22.15 14.19
N THR A 82 -1.41 -21.20 14.96
CA THR A 82 -2.08 -21.52 16.25
C THR A 82 -3.59 -21.30 16.23
N THR A 83 -4.12 -20.62 15.21
CA THR A 83 -5.56 -20.35 15.09
C THR A 83 -6.03 -20.63 13.68
N ASN A 84 -7.19 -21.27 13.55
CA ASN A 84 -7.78 -21.64 12.26
C ASN A 84 -8.29 -20.38 11.52
N ILE A 85 -7.37 -19.66 10.87
CA ILE A 85 -7.63 -18.40 10.16
C ILE A 85 -7.64 -18.70 8.66
N LYS A 86 -8.71 -18.32 7.95
CA LYS A 86 -8.74 -18.45 6.48
C LYS A 86 -7.77 -17.45 5.84
N GLY A 87 -7.10 -17.84 4.76
CA GLY A 87 -6.11 -16.98 4.09
C GLY A 87 -6.70 -15.66 3.58
N VAL A 88 -7.96 -15.70 3.13
CA VAL A 88 -8.75 -14.52 2.76
C VAL A 88 -8.93 -13.55 3.95
N GLU A 89 -9.23 -14.05 5.15
CA GLU A 89 -9.39 -13.21 6.34
C GLU A 89 -8.07 -12.55 6.74
N PHE A 90 -6.96 -13.27 6.63
CA PHE A 90 -5.63 -12.76 6.90
C PHE A 90 -5.24 -11.64 5.92
N LEU A 91 -5.31 -11.88 4.61
CA LEU A 91 -4.97 -10.88 3.60
C LEU A 91 -5.84 -9.63 3.71
N THR A 92 -7.16 -9.82 3.85
CA THR A 92 -8.10 -8.70 4.01
C THR A 92 -7.77 -7.88 5.26
N SER A 93 -7.41 -8.53 6.37
CA SER A 93 -7.00 -7.81 7.59
C SER A 93 -5.77 -6.94 7.37
N LYS A 94 -4.80 -7.41 6.58
CA LYS A 94 -3.54 -6.70 6.31
C LYS A 94 -3.75 -5.50 5.39
N TYR A 95 -4.65 -5.60 4.42
CA TYR A 95 -4.99 -4.47 3.54
C TYR A 95 -5.83 -3.40 4.25
N LEU A 96 -6.76 -3.82 5.12
CA LEU A 96 -7.50 -2.88 5.97
C LEU A 96 -6.61 -2.20 7.01
N GLU A 97 -5.66 -2.94 7.60
CA GLU A 97 -4.65 -2.39 8.50
C GLU A 97 -3.86 -1.26 7.83
N PHE A 98 -3.37 -1.50 6.61
CA PHE A 98 -2.66 -0.50 5.81
C PHE A 98 -3.51 0.75 5.58
N LEU A 99 -4.79 0.59 5.22
CA LEU A 99 -5.69 1.72 5.03
C LEU A 99 -5.88 2.52 6.32
N ILE A 100 -6.12 1.85 7.45
CA ILE A 100 -6.38 2.52 8.73
C ILE A 100 -5.16 3.31 9.22
N ILE A 101 -3.94 2.82 8.96
CA ILE A 101 -2.71 3.54 9.30
C ILE A 101 -2.57 4.82 8.47
N ASN A 102 -2.88 4.76 7.17
CA ASN A 102 -2.57 5.85 6.24
C ASN A 102 -3.73 6.84 6.03
N LEU A 103 -4.99 6.44 6.25
CA LEU A 103 -6.17 7.28 6.07
C LEU A 103 -6.13 8.58 6.90
N PRO A 104 -5.68 8.59 8.18
CA PRO A 104 -5.61 9.81 8.98
C PRO A 104 -4.70 10.89 8.37
N PHE A 105 -3.54 10.49 7.81
CA PHE A 105 -2.62 11.42 7.15
C PHE A 105 -3.26 12.07 5.92
N TYR A 106 -3.98 11.26 5.12
CA TYR A 106 -4.73 11.76 3.98
C TYR A 106 -5.82 12.77 4.40
N ILE A 107 -6.61 12.43 5.44
CA ILE A 107 -7.68 13.31 5.93
C ILE A 107 -7.10 14.66 6.38
N VAL A 108 -6.02 14.65 7.15
CA VAL A 108 -5.36 15.88 7.61
C VAL A 108 -4.81 16.69 6.45
N ALA A 109 -4.17 16.04 5.46
CA ALA A 109 -3.67 16.71 4.26
C ALA A 109 -4.82 17.35 3.46
N ALA A 110 -5.92 16.62 3.28
CA ALA A 110 -7.10 17.11 2.56
C ALA A 110 -7.76 18.30 3.25
N ILE A 111 -7.91 18.26 4.59
CA ILE A 111 -8.43 19.39 5.37
C ILE A 111 -7.53 20.62 5.20
N LYS A 112 -6.20 20.43 5.25
CA LYS A 112 -5.25 21.53 5.08
C LYS A 112 -5.37 22.18 3.69
N ILE A 113 -5.49 21.38 2.64
CA ILE A 113 -5.67 21.85 1.26
C ILE A 113 -7.03 22.55 1.09
N ALA A 114 -8.09 22.03 1.74
CA ALA A 114 -9.41 22.63 1.74
C ALA A 114 -9.42 24.06 2.27
N LEU A 115 -8.69 24.30 3.37
CA LEU A 115 -8.55 25.63 3.97
C LEU A 115 -7.81 26.65 3.08
N ILE A 116 -7.13 26.19 2.03
CA ILE A 116 -6.32 27.00 1.11
C ILE A 116 -7.08 27.28 -0.21
N ASN A 117 -8.31 26.78 -0.38
CA ASN A 117 -9.14 26.91 -1.59
C ASN A 117 -8.49 26.34 -2.87
N SER A 118 -7.59 25.36 -2.77
CA SER A 118 -6.92 24.68 -3.91
C SER A 118 -7.48 23.27 -4.17
N LEU A 119 -8.78 23.09 -3.93
CA LEU A 119 -9.41 21.80 -3.62
C LEU A 119 -9.39 20.72 -4.70
N ASN A 120 -9.17 21.01 -5.99
CA ASN A 120 -9.57 20.06 -7.03
C ASN A 120 -8.46 19.15 -7.57
N SER A 121 -7.23 19.60 -7.74
CA SER A 121 -6.17 18.76 -8.35
C SER A 121 -5.28 18.06 -7.33
N VAL A 122 -4.95 18.72 -6.22
CA VAL A 122 -4.00 18.22 -5.22
C VAL A 122 -4.63 17.15 -4.32
N SER A 123 -5.91 17.32 -3.96
CA SER A 123 -6.65 16.33 -3.18
C SER A 123 -6.79 15.01 -3.96
N VAL A 124 -7.14 15.10 -5.25
CA VAL A 124 -7.25 13.95 -6.17
C VAL A 124 -5.91 13.23 -6.31
N LEU A 125 -4.81 13.98 -6.47
CA LEU A 125 -3.46 13.41 -6.50
C LEU A 125 -3.12 12.65 -5.21
N ASN A 126 -3.47 13.21 -4.04
CA ASN A 126 -3.21 12.57 -2.75
C ASN A 126 -4.02 11.27 -2.56
N ILE A 127 -5.28 11.21 -3.03
CA ILE A 127 -6.07 9.97 -3.06
C ILE A 127 -5.41 8.95 -3.98
N TYR A 128 -5.02 9.40 -5.17
CA TYR A 128 -4.40 8.55 -6.18
C TYR A 128 -3.11 7.91 -5.65
N MET A 129 -2.27 8.67 -4.96
CA MET A 129 -1.08 8.12 -4.28
C MET A 129 -1.43 7.05 -3.24
N LEU A 130 -2.42 7.28 -2.37
CA LEU A 130 -2.83 6.29 -1.37
C LEU A 130 -3.26 4.97 -2.03
N ILE A 131 -4.00 5.07 -3.14
CA ILE A 131 -4.46 3.92 -3.93
C ILE A 131 -3.27 3.20 -4.59
N GLU A 132 -2.32 3.94 -5.19
CA GLU A 132 -1.12 3.35 -5.79
C GLU A 132 -0.25 2.61 -4.77
N PHE A 133 -0.04 3.19 -3.58
CA PHE A 133 0.71 2.53 -2.52
C PHE A 133 -0.02 1.29 -1.98
N LEU A 134 -1.36 1.31 -1.89
CA LEU A 134 -2.15 0.12 -1.57
C LEU A 134 -1.96 -0.97 -2.62
N PHE A 135 -2.04 -0.62 -3.91
CA PHE A 135 -1.83 -1.58 -5.00
C PHE A 135 -0.42 -2.17 -4.97
N PHE A 136 0.60 -1.33 -4.78
CA PHE A 136 1.98 -1.78 -4.62
C PHE A 136 2.11 -2.75 -3.44
N TYR A 137 1.55 -2.39 -2.28
CA TYR A 137 1.55 -3.25 -1.10
C TYR A 137 0.85 -4.60 -1.36
N MET A 138 -0.28 -4.61 -2.05
CA MET A 138 -0.98 -5.83 -2.44
C MET A 138 -0.09 -6.72 -3.32
N ILE A 139 0.49 -6.18 -4.40
CA ILE A 139 1.33 -6.96 -5.31
C ILE A 139 2.54 -7.56 -4.57
N VAL A 140 3.24 -6.74 -3.79
CA VAL A 140 4.43 -7.18 -3.04
C VAL A 140 4.07 -8.30 -2.05
N THR A 141 3.00 -8.13 -1.27
CA THR A 141 2.58 -9.14 -0.28
C THR A 141 2.14 -10.45 -0.93
N LEU A 142 1.46 -10.39 -2.08
CA LEU A 142 1.06 -11.58 -2.84
C LEU A 142 2.27 -12.35 -3.38
N ILE A 143 3.26 -11.64 -3.94
CA ILE A 143 4.51 -12.23 -4.41
C ILE A 143 5.29 -12.83 -3.24
N ILE A 144 5.38 -12.14 -2.09
CA ILE A 144 6.03 -12.68 -0.89
C ILE A 144 5.42 -14.03 -0.51
N ILE A 145 4.09 -14.17 -0.50
CA ILE A 145 3.46 -15.46 -0.18
C ILE A 145 3.89 -16.55 -1.16
N ILE A 146 3.90 -16.24 -2.46
CA ILE A 146 4.25 -17.20 -3.49
C ILE A 146 5.72 -17.63 -3.33
N VAL A 147 6.63 -16.67 -3.16
CA VAL A 147 8.08 -16.90 -3.06
C VAL A 147 8.47 -17.57 -1.75
N ASP A 148 7.87 -17.18 -0.63
CA ASP A 148 8.14 -17.77 0.70
C ASP A 148 7.76 -19.26 0.77
N CYS A 149 6.98 -19.76 -0.19
CA CYS A 149 6.78 -21.21 -0.36
C CYS A 149 8.01 -21.94 -0.92
N TYR A 150 8.93 -21.22 -1.57
CA TYR A 150 10.09 -21.78 -2.27
C TYR A 150 11.42 -21.46 -1.56
N THR A 151 11.45 -20.44 -0.70
CA THR A 151 12.65 -20.04 0.05
C THR A 151 12.47 -20.19 1.55
N SER A 152 13.46 -20.76 2.23
CA SER A 152 13.48 -20.91 3.69
C SER A 152 14.10 -19.70 4.42
N SER A 153 14.86 -18.86 3.72
CA SER A 153 15.55 -17.70 4.27
C SER A 153 14.83 -16.39 3.94
N SER A 154 14.77 -15.48 4.92
CA SER A 154 14.13 -14.17 4.76
C SER A 154 14.79 -13.27 3.73
N GLU A 155 16.11 -13.33 3.65
CA GLU A 155 16.89 -12.58 2.66
C GLU A 155 16.60 -13.10 1.25
N GLY A 156 16.49 -14.42 1.10
CA GLY A 156 16.08 -15.05 -0.15
C GLY A 156 14.69 -14.60 -0.58
N THR A 157 13.70 -14.64 0.32
CA THR A 157 12.33 -14.22 0.01
C THR A 157 12.28 -12.77 -0.49
N ILE A 158 13.00 -11.86 0.16
CA ILE A 158 13.06 -10.45 -0.25
C ILE A 158 13.71 -10.31 -1.63
N PHE A 159 14.87 -10.93 -1.85
CA PHE A 159 15.59 -10.86 -3.12
C PHE A 159 14.77 -11.38 -4.30
N PHE A 160 14.16 -12.55 -4.16
CA PHE A 160 13.31 -13.13 -5.20
C PHE A 160 12.01 -12.36 -5.40
N THR A 161 11.49 -11.69 -4.37
CA THR A 161 10.34 -10.77 -4.52
C THR A 161 10.71 -9.60 -5.44
N PHE A 162 11.90 -9.01 -5.29
CA PHE A 162 12.37 -7.95 -6.19
C PHE A 162 12.55 -8.43 -7.63
N ILE A 163 13.14 -9.62 -7.82
CA ILE A 163 13.26 -10.21 -9.16
C ILE A 163 11.88 -10.44 -9.78
N ALA A 164 10.94 -11.00 -9.02
CA ALA A 164 9.60 -11.27 -9.49
C ALA A 164 8.86 -9.98 -9.88
N LEU A 165 9.06 -8.87 -9.16
CA LEU A 165 8.51 -7.56 -9.54
C LEU A 165 9.07 -7.06 -10.87
N ILE A 166 10.38 -7.20 -11.09
CA ILE A 166 11.03 -6.82 -12.35
C ILE A 166 10.49 -7.67 -13.50
N VAL A 167 10.43 -8.99 -13.32
CA VAL A 167 9.88 -9.91 -14.32
C VAL A 167 8.43 -9.60 -14.61
N LEU A 168 7.61 -9.36 -13.58
CA LEU A 168 6.20 -9.00 -13.74
C LEU A 168 6.07 -7.74 -14.59
N LYS A 169 6.86 -6.69 -14.30
CA LYS A 169 6.86 -5.46 -15.08
C LYS A 169 7.24 -5.69 -16.55
N ILE A 170 8.30 -6.45 -16.79
CA ILE A 170 8.72 -6.78 -18.17
C ILE A 170 7.61 -7.52 -18.91
N VAL A 171 6.97 -8.50 -18.26
CA VAL A 171 5.87 -9.27 -18.86
C VAL A 171 4.67 -8.36 -19.15
N THR A 172 4.27 -7.49 -18.23
CA THR A 172 3.17 -6.56 -18.47
C THR A 172 3.49 -5.61 -19.63
N ASP A 173 4.72 -5.09 -19.70
CA ASP A 173 5.14 -4.17 -20.77
C ASP A 173 5.15 -4.86 -22.16
N ILE A 174 5.51 -6.14 -22.23
CA ILE A 174 5.44 -6.93 -23.47
C ILE A 174 3.99 -7.15 -23.90
N ILE A 175 3.09 -7.50 -22.95
CA ILE A 175 1.69 -7.76 -23.29
C ILE A 175 1.00 -6.48 -23.77
N THR A 176 1.26 -5.33 -23.14
CA THR A 176 0.68 -4.04 -23.53
C THR A 176 1.19 -3.53 -24.87
N LEU A 177 2.33 -4.03 -25.35
CA LEU A 177 2.84 -3.75 -26.70
C LEU A 177 1.99 -4.42 -27.79
N ILE A 178 1.39 -5.57 -27.48
CA ILE A 178 0.56 -6.36 -28.41
C ILE A 178 -0.90 -5.92 -28.35
N LEU A 179 -1.36 -5.43 -27.21
CA LEU A 179 -2.74 -4.99 -27.02
C LEU A 179 -3.04 -3.66 -27.73
N PRO A 180 -4.27 -3.48 -28.24
CA PRO A 180 -4.70 -2.22 -28.82
C PRO A 180 -4.67 -1.11 -27.76
N LYS A 181 -4.01 0.00 -28.08
CA LYS A 181 -3.89 1.14 -27.17
C LYS A 181 -5.18 1.97 -27.15
N TRP A 182 -6.14 1.54 -26.34
CA TRP A 182 -7.36 2.30 -26.09
C TRP A 182 -7.17 3.23 -24.90
N TYR A 183 -7.49 4.51 -25.10
CA TYR A 183 -7.35 5.54 -24.09
C TYR A 183 -8.70 6.15 -23.74
N LEU A 184 -9.00 6.25 -22.45
CA LEU A 184 -9.96 7.22 -21.94
C LEU A 184 -9.22 8.53 -21.70
N SER A 185 -9.62 9.61 -22.37
CA SER A 185 -9.09 10.95 -22.13
C SER A 185 -10.09 11.79 -21.37
N ALA A 186 -9.70 12.29 -20.20
CA ALA A 186 -10.34 13.43 -19.56
C ALA A 186 -9.28 14.55 -19.48
N ASP A 187 -9.54 15.65 -20.20
CA ASP A 187 -8.62 16.77 -20.41
C ASP A 187 -7.21 16.35 -20.89
N LYS A 188 -6.24 16.28 -19.99
CA LYS A 188 -4.82 15.98 -20.26
C LYS A 188 -4.36 14.61 -19.72
N ILE A 189 -5.23 13.90 -19.00
CA ILE A 189 -4.90 12.62 -18.41
C ILE A 189 -5.39 11.53 -19.36
N ARG A 190 -4.47 10.71 -19.86
CA ARG A 190 -4.76 9.55 -20.71
C ARG A 190 -4.65 8.30 -19.87
N PHE A 191 -5.77 7.62 -19.67
CA PHE A 191 -5.79 6.31 -19.02
C PHE A 191 -5.87 5.22 -20.08
N GLY A 192 -4.87 4.35 -20.13
CA GLY A 192 -4.90 3.15 -20.95
C GLY A 192 -5.91 2.16 -20.39
N ILE A 193 -7.02 1.92 -21.10
CA ILE A 193 -8.08 1.00 -20.65
C ILE A 193 -7.54 -0.42 -20.54
N CYS A 194 -6.74 -0.84 -21.53
CA CYS A 194 -6.13 -2.16 -21.56
C CYS A 194 -5.12 -2.36 -20.41
N ASP A 195 -4.29 -1.36 -20.13
CA ASP A 195 -3.31 -1.41 -19.03
C ASP A 195 -4.01 -1.53 -17.67
N PHE A 196 -5.11 -0.80 -17.49
CA PHE A 196 -5.94 -0.85 -16.29
C PHE A 196 -6.59 -2.24 -16.10
N ILE A 197 -7.23 -2.77 -17.15
CA ILE A 197 -7.85 -4.11 -17.10
C ILE A 197 -6.80 -5.18 -16.81
N LEU A 198 -5.65 -5.11 -17.48
CA LEU A 198 -4.56 -6.07 -17.29
C LEU A 198 -4.03 -6.04 -15.85
N SER A 199 -3.88 -4.84 -15.28
CA SER A 199 -3.47 -4.67 -13.88
C SER A 199 -4.46 -5.35 -12.92
N ILE A 200 -5.78 -5.19 -13.14
CA ILE A 200 -6.81 -5.85 -12.33
C ILE A 200 -6.70 -7.38 -12.46
N ILE A 201 -6.57 -7.90 -13.69
CA ILE A 201 -6.46 -9.35 -13.93
C ILE A 201 -5.24 -9.91 -13.20
N VAL A 202 -4.07 -9.27 -13.32
CA VAL A 202 -2.84 -9.69 -12.65
C VAL A 202 -3.05 -9.77 -11.14
N ILE A 203 -3.68 -8.75 -10.53
CA ILE A 203 -3.96 -8.73 -9.09
C ILE A 203 -4.91 -9.86 -8.70
N VAL A 204 -5.99 -10.07 -9.44
CA VAL A 204 -6.96 -11.13 -9.15
C VAL A 204 -6.31 -12.51 -9.23
N VAL A 205 -5.51 -12.76 -10.27
CA VAL A 205 -4.78 -14.01 -10.45
C VAL A 205 -3.80 -14.22 -9.29
N LEU A 206 -2.96 -13.23 -8.98
CA LEU A 206 -2.02 -13.30 -7.86
C LEU A 206 -2.76 -13.54 -6.53
N TYR A 207 -3.88 -12.86 -6.31
CA TYR A 207 -4.69 -13.00 -5.10
C TYR A 207 -5.20 -14.43 -4.92
N VAL A 208 -5.82 -15.01 -5.94
CA VAL A 208 -6.33 -16.39 -5.90
C VAL A 208 -5.18 -17.38 -5.66
N PHE A 209 -4.04 -17.23 -6.34
CA PHE A 209 -2.89 -18.11 -6.13
C PHE A 209 -2.32 -18.00 -4.71
N SER A 210 -2.15 -16.79 -4.20
CA SER A 210 -1.62 -16.56 -2.85
C SER A 210 -2.57 -17.08 -1.77
N VAL A 211 -3.88 -16.89 -1.90
CA VAL A 211 -4.87 -17.48 -0.96
C VAL A 211 -4.75 -19.00 -0.93
N ASN A 212 -4.78 -19.65 -2.10
CA ASN A 212 -4.66 -21.11 -2.19
C ASN A 212 -3.36 -21.63 -1.59
N LYS A 213 -2.24 -20.91 -1.77
CA LYS A 213 -0.95 -21.26 -1.19
C LYS A 213 -0.91 -21.06 0.32
N LEU A 214 -1.50 -19.97 0.81
CA LEU A 214 -1.52 -19.65 2.22
C LEU A 214 -2.39 -20.64 2.99
N GLU A 215 -3.54 -21.05 2.44
CA GLU A 215 -4.38 -22.12 3.00
C GLU A 215 -3.65 -23.47 3.06
N LYS A 216 -2.96 -23.88 1.99
CA LYS A 216 -2.13 -25.10 2.01
C LYS A 216 -0.99 -25.08 3.03
N LYS A 217 -0.48 -23.89 3.37
CA LYS A 217 0.58 -23.71 4.37
C LYS A 217 0.02 -23.75 5.80
N LEU A 218 -1.25 -23.42 5.97
CA LEU A 218 -1.98 -23.39 7.25
C LEU A 218 -2.53 -24.76 7.67
N ASP A 219 -2.75 -25.67 6.71
CA ASP A 219 -3.21 -27.05 6.97
C ASP A 219 -2.08 -28.01 7.47
N ILE A 220 -0.91 -27.48 7.87
CA ILE A 220 0.21 -28.22 8.48
C ILE A 220 0.32 -27.82 9.95
#